data_AF-Q6L1J6-F1
#
_entry.id   AF-Q6L1J6-F1
#
_cell.length_a   1.000
_cell.length_b   1.000
_cell.length_c   1.000
_cell.angle_alpha   90.00
_cell.angle_beta   90.00
_cell.angle_gamma   90.00
#
_symmetry.space_group_name_H-M   'P 1'
#
loop_
_entity.id
_entity.type
_entity.pdbx_description
1 polymer ?
#
loop_
_entity_poly.entity_id
_entity_poly.type
_entity_poly.pdbx_seq_one_letter_code
_entity_poly.pdbx_strand_id
1 'polypeptide(L)'
;MNKKRLYVLFAIIIVALLPTAVFASVVITSTHAISVSGKAPVVYMAQGPNYNTANADGFIYAPVTGSPLNITSGTTIDVNTTAGSGYVYLLNVLYINSTVAGTLYINGTLPSGVTIYITTSPATVSGSASSTTLSINATAYTPGTPITLNGSSTSTYTLYVSFELSGTATGSGALALNYYS
;
A
#
# COMPACT_ATOMS: atom_id res chain seq x y z
N MET A 1 8.90 -56.50 -61.28
CA MET A 1 8.68 -56.34 -59.82
C MET A 1 7.32 -56.94 -59.44
N ASN A 2 7.26 -57.85 -58.47
CA ASN A 2 6.01 -58.55 -58.12
C ASN A 2 4.96 -57.55 -57.60
N LYS A 3 3.78 -57.48 -58.24
CA LYS A 3 2.72 -56.50 -57.92
C LYS A 3 2.38 -56.44 -56.42
N LYS A 4 2.47 -57.57 -55.72
CA LYS A 4 2.29 -57.69 -54.26
C LYS A 4 3.30 -56.86 -53.45
N ARG A 5 4.56 -56.76 -53.90
CA ARG A 5 5.60 -55.95 -53.22
C ARG A 5 5.41 -54.45 -53.44
N LEU A 6 4.81 -54.05 -54.56
CA LEU A 6 4.49 -52.63 -54.84
C LEU A 6 3.38 -52.12 -53.92
N TYR A 7 2.32 -52.92 -53.70
CA TYR A 7 1.23 -52.54 -52.80
C TYR A 7 1.68 -52.40 -51.33
N VAL A 8 2.59 -53.26 -50.88
CA VAL A 8 3.16 -53.17 -49.53
C VAL A 8 3.99 -51.88 -49.37
N LEU A 9 4.76 -51.50 -50.39
CA LEU A 9 5.56 -50.27 -50.34
C LEU A 9 4.66 -49.01 -50.27
N PHE A 10 3.58 -48.98 -51.07
CA PHE A 10 2.60 -47.88 -51.02
C PHE A 10 1.88 -47.78 -49.67
N ALA A 11 1.51 -48.92 -49.07
CA ALA A 11 0.89 -48.94 -47.75
C ALA A 11 1.81 -48.39 -46.66
N ILE A 12 3.11 -48.75 -46.70
CA ILE A 12 4.10 -48.24 -45.73
C ILE A 12 4.29 -46.73 -45.88
N ILE A 13 4.35 -46.22 -47.11
CA ILE A 13 4.49 -44.78 -47.37
C ILE A 13 3.27 -44.01 -46.85
N ILE A 14 2.05 -44.48 -47.13
CA ILE A 14 0.82 -43.84 -46.65
C ILE A 14 0.76 -43.85 -45.11
N VAL A 15 1.15 -44.96 -44.47
CA VAL A 15 1.16 -45.06 -43.00
C VAL A 15 2.24 -44.17 -42.38
N ALA A 16 3.40 -44.02 -43.03
CA ALA A 16 4.47 -43.15 -42.57
C ALA A 16 4.14 -41.65 -42.71
N LEU A 17 3.20 -41.28 -43.59
CA LEU A 17 2.74 -39.90 -43.80
C LEU A 17 1.54 -39.49 -42.92
N LEU A 18 0.87 -40.44 -42.25
CA LEU A 18 -0.25 -40.15 -41.35
C LEU A 18 0.11 -39.33 -40.09
N PRO A 19 1.29 -39.48 -39.44
CA PRO A 19 1.60 -38.75 -38.21
C PRO A 19 1.88 -37.25 -38.40
N THR A 20 2.12 -36.80 -39.63
CA THR A 20 2.49 -35.39 -39.90
C THR A 20 1.29 -34.46 -40.07
N ALA A 21 0.06 -34.98 -40.07
CA ALA A 21 -1.13 -34.21 -40.44
C ALA A 21 -1.91 -33.57 -39.27
N VAL A 22 -1.55 -33.79 -38.00
CA VAL A 22 -2.33 -33.22 -36.88
C VAL A 22 -1.44 -32.72 -35.74
N PHE A 23 -0.89 -31.54 -35.91
CA PHE A 23 -0.65 -30.63 -34.77
C PHE A 23 -1.19 -29.25 -35.14
N ALA A 24 -2.51 -29.09 -35.06
CA ALA A 24 -3.07 -27.76 -34.88
C ALA A 24 -2.69 -27.33 -33.46
N SER A 25 -1.64 -26.50 -33.30
CA SER A 25 -1.41 -25.84 -32.03
C SER A 25 -2.52 -24.81 -31.85
N VAL A 26 -3.49 -25.10 -31.00
CA VAL A 26 -4.41 -24.08 -30.53
C VAL A 26 -3.62 -23.19 -29.56
N VAL A 27 -3.04 -22.11 -30.08
CA VAL A 27 -2.55 -21.03 -29.23
C VAL A 27 -3.78 -20.26 -28.77
N ILE A 28 -4.30 -20.62 -27.60
CA ILE A 28 -5.29 -19.77 -26.91
C ILE A 28 -4.51 -18.59 -26.34
N THR A 29 -4.30 -17.55 -27.15
CA THR A 29 -3.99 -16.21 -26.62
C THR A 29 -5.28 -15.62 -26.09
N SER A 30 -5.77 -16.18 -24.99
CA SER A 30 -6.83 -15.55 -24.23
C SER A 30 -6.18 -14.59 -23.24
N THR A 31 -5.87 -13.39 -23.72
CA THR A 31 -5.77 -12.24 -22.82
C THR A 31 -7.16 -11.97 -22.30
N HIS A 32 -7.55 -12.67 -21.23
CA HIS A 32 -8.68 -12.21 -20.43
C HIS A 32 -8.26 -10.84 -19.91
N ALA A 33 -8.99 -9.80 -20.33
CA ALA A 33 -8.97 -8.55 -19.61
C ALA A 33 -9.47 -8.88 -18.20
N ILE A 34 -8.54 -8.99 -17.25
CA ILE A 34 -8.89 -9.08 -15.85
C ILE A 34 -9.40 -7.69 -15.49
N SER A 35 -10.70 -7.47 -15.64
CA SER A 35 -11.37 -6.39 -14.95
C SER A 35 -11.34 -6.75 -13.48
N VAL A 36 -10.26 -6.34 -12.79
CA VAL A 36 -10.25 -6.23 -11.35
C VAL A 36 -11.28 -5.15 -10.99
N SER A 37 -12.54 -5.56 -10.81
CA SER A 37 -13.45 -4.77 -10.01
C SER A 37 -12.75 -4.57 -8.68
N GLY A 38 -12.33 -3.34 -8.40
CA GLY A 38 -11.49 -3.01 -7.25
C GLY A 38 -12.22 -3.41 -5.98
N LYS A 39 -11.93 -4.61 -5.47
CA LYS A 39 -12.34 -4.97 -4.12
C LYS A 39 -11.57 -4.00 -3.22
N ALA A 40 -12.29 -3.18 -2.47
CA ALA A 40 -11.67 -2.26 -1.54
C ALA A 40 -10.67 -3.04 -0.66
N PRO A 41 -9.43 -2.56 -0.51
CA PRO A 41 -8.46 -3.21 0.34
C PRO A 41 -9.01 -3.32 1.77
N VAL A 42 -8.80 -4.47 2.39
CA VAL A 42 -9.37 -4.81 3.70
C VAL A 42 -8.76 -3.94 4.82
N VAL A 43 -7.47 -3.63 4.66
CA VAL A 43 -6.72 -2.64 5.44
C VAL A 43 -5.96 -1.77 4.47
N TYR A 44 -6.09 -0.45 4.60
CA TYR A 44 -5.35 0.50 3.75
C TYR A 44 -5.10 1.81 4.48
N MET A 45 -4.05 2.51 4.06
CA MET A 45 -3.77 3.89 4.45
C MET A 45 -4.22 4.85 3.36
N ALA A 46 -4.72 6.01 3.76
CA ALA A 46 -5.10 7.07 2.84
C ALA A 46 -4.75 8.45 3.42
N GLN A 47 -4.95 9.48 2.60
CA GLN A 47 -4.79 10.87 3.00
C GLN A 47 -5.86 11.27 4.01
N GLY A 48 -5.43 11.89 5.10
CA GLY A 48 -6.31 12.35 6.17
C GLY A 48 -6.87 13.76 5.97
N PRO A 49 -7.76 14.20 6.86
CA PRO A 49 -8.45 15.49 6.73
C PRO A 49 -7.54 16.70 6.53
N ASN A 50 -6.35 16.68 7.13
CA ASN A 50 -5.41 17.79 7.08
C ASN A 50 -4.30 17.59 6.04
N TYR A 51 -4.34 16.50 5.26
CA TYR A 51 -3.31 16.20 4.27
C TYR A 51 -3.16 17.31 3.24
N ASN A 52 -4.28 17.76 2.65
CA ASN A 52 -4.26 18.71 1.54
C ASN A 52 -3.60 20.03 1.95
N THR A 53 -3.91 20.54 3.14
CA THR A 53 -3.28 21.75 3.68
C THR A 53 -1.79 21.54 3.91
N ALA A 54 -1.40 20.47 4.63
CA ALA A 54 0.00 20.18 4.91
C ALA A 54 0.83 19.92 3.64
N ASN A 55 0.23 19.32 2.61
CA ASN A 55 0.86 19.08 1.32
C ASN A 55 0.98 20.37 0.49
N ALA A 56 -0.05 21.22 0.48
CA ALA A 56 -0.01 22.53 -0.18
C ALA A 56 1.07 23.45 0.44
N ASP A 57 1.27 23.34 1.76
CA ASP A 57 2.32 24.06 2.49
C ASP A 57 3.71 23.40 2.35
N GLY A 58 3.81 22.24 1.68
CA GLY A 58 5.07 21.56 1.40
C GLY A 58 5.67 20.76 2.57
N PHE A 59 4.90 20.51 3.64
CA PHE A 59 5.38 19.78 4.82
C PHE A 59 5.29 18.26 4.70
N ILE A 60 4.42 17.74 3.84
CA ILE A 60 4.27 16.30 3.64
C ILE A 60 3.94 15.97 2.19
N TYR A 61 4.46 14.85 1.70
CA TYR A 61 4.03 14.23 0.45
C TYR A 61 3.92 12.72 0.63
N ALA A 62 2.75 12.17 0.31
CA ALA A 62 2.45 10.74 0.32
C ALA A 62 1.54 10.41 -0.88
N PRO A 63 2.08 9.81 -1.95
CA PRO A 63 1.32 9.56 -3.16
C PRO A 63 0.24 8.50 -2.94
N VAL A 64 -0.94 8.75 -3.49
CA VAL A 64 -2.05 7.81 -3.54
C VAL A 64 -2.20 7.25 -4.95
N THR A 65 -2.57 5.98 -5.05
CA THR A 65 -2.82 5.31 -6.33
C THR A 65 -4.09 4.45 -6.23
N GLY A 66 -4.61 4.00 -7.37
CA GLY A 66 -5.70 3.03 -7.43
C GLY A 66 -7.12 3.60 -7.27
N SER A 67 -8.09 2.70 -7.12
CA SER A 67 -9.50 3.00 -6.84
C SER A 67 -10.03 1.98 -5.83
N PRO A 68 -10.33 2.36 -4.57
CA PRO A 68 -10.21 3.71 -4.02
C PRO A 68 -8.76 4.20 -3.96
N LEU A 69 -8.55 5.53 -3.96
CA LEU A 69 -7.23 6.12 -3.80
C LEU A 69 -6.64 5.74 -2.43
N ASN A 70 -5.53 5.03 -2.43
CA ASN A 70 -4.84 4.63 -1.21
C ASN A 70 -3.32 4.79 -1.34
N ILE A 71 -2.67 4.99 -0.20
CA ILE A 71 -1.22 4.91 -0.06
C ILE A 71 -0.88 3.43 -0.04
N THR A 72 -0.01 2.98 -0.94
CA THR A 72 0.36 1.57 -1.05
C THR A 72 1.43 1.21 -0.01
N SER A 73 1.50 -0.07 0.36
CA SER A 73 2.53 -0.52 1.28
C SER A 73 3.91 -0.32 0.65
N GLY A 74 4.84 0.30 1.38
CA GLY A 74 6.18 0.61 0.90
C GLY A 74 6.29 1.94 0.14
N THR A 75 5.20 2.72 0.06
CA THR A 75 5.25 4.08 -0.48
C THR A 75 6.19 4.96 0.35
N THR A 76 7.05 5.71 -0.35
CA THR A 76 7.86 6.76 0.27
C THR A 76 6.98 7.93 0.69
N ILE A 77 7.11 8.33 1.94
CA ILE A 77 6.52 9.52 2.54
C ILE A 77 7.64 10.51 2.77
N ASP A 78 7.49 11.69 2.18
CA ASP A 78 8.41 12.80 2.38
C ASP A 78 7.85 13.73 3.44
N VAL A 79 8.72 14.21 4.32
CA VAL A 79 8.39 15.26 5.27
C VAL A 79 9.41 16.39 5.20
N ASN A 80 8.94 17.60 5.51
CA ASN A 80 9.78 18.78 5.52
C ASN A 80 9.41 19.71 6.66
N THR A 81 10.31 20.62 7.00
CA THR A 81 10.12 21.68 7.99
C THR A 81 10.61 23.01 7.42
N THR A 82 10.19 24.10 8.05
CA THR A 82 10.70 25.44 7.74
C THR A 82 11.89 25.74 8.65
N ALA A 83 12.97 26.29 8.09
CA ALA A 83 14.13 26.71 8.88
C ALA A 83 13.72 27.66 10.01
N GLY A 84 14.20 27.37 11.23
CA GLY A 84 13.85 28.14 12.43
C GLY A 84 12.53 27.74 13.10
N SER A 85 11.78 26.78 12.54
CA SER A 85 10.69 26.14 13.28
C SER A 85 11.28 25.36 14.47
N GLY A 86 10.73 25.51 15.67
CA GLY A 86 11.15 24.67 16.81
C GLY A 86 10.61 23.25 16.64
N TYR A 87 9.31 23.15 16.37
CA TYR A 87 8.58 21.93 16.07
C TYR A 87 7.45 22.23 15.10
N VAL A 88 7.11 21.28 14.23
CA VAL A 88 5.94 21.31 13.35
C VAL A 88 5.07 20.09 13.67
N TYR A 89 3.79 20.32 13.93
CA TYR A 89 2.83 19.26 14.26
C TYR A 89 1.86 19.05 13.10
N LEU A 90 1.98 17.92 12.41
CA LEU A 90 1.12 17.51 11.30
C LEU A 90 0.03 16.58 11.81
N LEU A 91 -1.11 17.14 12.19
CA LEU A 91 -2.20 16.38 12.82
C LEU A 91 -3.10 15.72 11.80
N ASN A 92 -3.46 14.45 11.99
CA ASN A 92 -4.44 13.72 11.19
C ASN A 92 -4.19 13.82 9.67
N VAL A 93 -2.92 13.88 9.27
CA VAL A 93 -2.56 14.04 7.86
C VAL A 93 -2.68 12.73 7.09
N LEU A 94 -2.65 11.58 7.76
CA LEU A 94 -2.95 10.27 7.18
C LEU A 94 -3.96 9.53 8.07
N TYR A 95 -4.67 8.55 7.51
CA TYR A 95 -5.45 7.60 8.32
C TYR A 95 -5.30 6.18 7.77
N ILE A 96 -5.58 5.20 8.63
CA ILE A 96 -5.71 3.79 8.27
C ILE A 96 -7.15 3.36 8.55
N ASN A 97 -7.79 2.74 7.57
CA ASN A 97 -9.09 2.11 7.73
C ASN A 97 -8.94 0.59 7.66
N SER A 98 -9.65 -0.09 8.54
CA SER A 98 -9.78 -1.55 8.54
C SER A 98 -11.24 -1.97 8.66
N THR A 99 -11.64 -2.95 7.86
CA THR A 99 -12.94 -3.65 7.97
C THR A 99 -12.80 -5.06 8.56
N VAL A 100 -11.64 -5.35 9.17
CA VAL A 100 -11.34 -6.63 9.81
C VAL A 100 -10.61 -6.45 11.13
N ALA A 101 -10.71 -7.49 11.96
CA ALA A 101 -9.90 -7.64 13.15
C ALA A 101 -8.54 -8.26 12.81
N GLY A 102 -7.54 -8.03 13.65
CA GLY A 102 -6.22 -8.64 13.52
C GLY A 102 -5.13 -7.72 14.03
N THR A 103 -3.89 -7.99 13.61
CA THR A 103 -2.71 -7.20 14.00
C THR A 103 -2.13 -6.49 12.78
N LEU A 104 -1.93 -5.19 12.89
CA LEU A 104 -1.27 -4.35 11.89
C LEU A 104 0.11 -3.93 12.40
N TYR A 105 1.07 -3.90 11.50
CA TYR A 105 2.37 -3.29 11.70
C TYR A 105 2.56 -2.21 10.66
N ILE A 106 2.99 -1.04 11.10
CA ILE A 106 3.57 -0.01 10.24
C ILE A 106 5.09 -0.13 10.38
N ASN A 107 5.73 -0.69 9.37
CA ASN A 107 7.17 -0.93 9.30
C ASN A 107 7.86 0.11 8.42
N GLY A 108 9.18 0.20 8.53
CA GLY A 108 10.01 0.99 7.63
C GLY A 108 10.84 2.03 8.35
N THR A 109 11.18 3.11 7.66
CA THR A 109 12.09 4.14 8.16
C THR A 109 11.43 5.51 8.14
N LEU A 110 11.89 6.38 9.03
CA LEU A 110 11.52 7.78 9.09
C LEU A 110 12.79 8.64 9.02
N PRO A 111 12.69 9.87 8.48
CA PRO A 111 13.75 10.85 8.62
C PRO A 111 14.07 11.11 10.10
N SER A 112 15.31 11.51 10.37
CA SER A 112 15.71 11.89 11.72
C SER A 112 14.88 13.06 12.23
N GLY A 113 14.46 12.99 13.49
CA GLY A 113 13.66 14.05 14.13
C GLY A 113 12.17 14.02 13.79
N VAL A 114 11.67 12.91 13.23
CA VAL A 114 10.25 12.66 12.97
C VAL A 114 9.72 11.61 13.95
N THR A 115 8.60 11.93 14.61
CA THR A 115 7.87 11.00 15.47
C THR A 115 6.47 10.77 14.91
N ILE A 116 6.06 9.51 14.76
CA ILE A 116 4.68 9.15 14.39
C ILE A 116 3.83 9.10 15.65
N TYR A 117 2.60 9.57 15.55
CA TYR A 117 1.57 9.38 16.56
C TYR A 117 0.34 8.72 15.95
N ILE A 118 -0.25 7.77 16.68
CA ILE A 118 -1.44 7.03 16.26
C ILE A 118 -2.52 7.13 17.34
N THR A 119 -3.77 7.31 16.90
CA THR A 119 -4.94 7.37 17.78
C THR A 119 -6.22 6.94 17.05
N THR A 120 -7.22 6.46 17.79
CA THR A 120 -8.53 6.04 17.27
C THR A 120 -9.53 7.18 17.14
N SER A 121 -9.13 8.40 17.50
CA SER A 121 -9.96 9.61 17.39
C SER A 121 -9.08 10.75 16.86
N PRO A 122 -9.64 11.76 16.18
CA PRO A 122 -8.84 12.84 15.62
C PRO A 122 -7.89 13.45 16.66
N ALA A 123 -6.61 13.44 16.34
CA ALA A 123 -5.57 14.02 17.16
C ALA A 123 -5.72 15.55 17.22
N THR A 124 -5.44 16.11 18.39
CA THR A 124 -5.38 17.52 18.69
C THR A 124 -4.06 17.80 19.41
N VAL A 125 -3.57 19.02 19.27
CA VAL A 125 -2.46 19.52 20.10
C VAL A 125 -3.06 20.24 21.29
N SER A 126 -2.52 19.95 22.46
CA SER A 126 -2.80 20.65 23.71
C SER A 126 -1.54 21.29 24.25
N GLY A 127 -1.69 22.41 24.94
CA GLY A 127 -0.59 23.22 25.45
C GLY A 127 -0.72 24.69 25.02
N SER A 128 0.17 25.53 25.52
CA SER A 128 0.22 26.94 25.16
C SER A 128 1.30 27.17 24.09
N ALA A 129 1.04 28.06 23.13
CA ALA A 129 2.06 28.50 22.17
C ALA A 129 3.28 29.16 22.84
N SER A 130 3.15 29.58 24.10
CA SER A 130 4.24 30.11 24.94
C SER A 130 4.92 29.05 25.81
N SER A 131 4.44 27.80 25.78
CA SER A 131 5.05 26.67 26.49
C SER A 131 6.04 25.95 25.60
N THR A 132 7.15 25.50 26.18
CA THR A 132 8.12 24.59 25.53
C THR A 132 7.58 23.15 25.38
N THR A 133 6.39 22.88 25.91
CA THR A 133 5.75 21.56 25.90
C THR A 133 4.37 21.66 25.26
N LEU A 134 4.32 21.49 23.95
CA LEU A 134 3.10 21.10 23.24
C LEU A 134 3.01 19.58 23.24
N SER A 135 1.81 19.03 23.38
CA SER A 135 1.58 17.59 23.37
C SER A 135 0.46 17.23 22.41
N ILE A 136 0.70 16.24 21.57
CA ILE A 136 -0.37 15.58 20.82
C ILE A 136 -1.13 14.66 21.78
N ASN A 137 -2.47 14.67 21.75
CA ASN A 137 -3.32 13.74 22.51
C ASN A 137 -3.37 12.32 21.87
N ALA A 138 -2.22 11.79 21.48
CA ALA A 138 -2.09 10.51 20.82
C ALA A 138 -0.88 9.74 21.37
N THR A 139 -0.80 8.45 21.05
CA THR A 139 0.33 7.64 21.51
C THR A 139 1.45 7.72 20.48
N ALA A 140 2.66 8.05 20.91
CA ALA A 140 3.85 7.97 20.07
C ALA A 140 4.03 6.51 19.63
N TYR A 141 4.15 6.31 18.33
CA TYR A 141 4.25 5.00 17.71
C TYR A 141 5.67 4.76 17.21
N THR A 142 6.27 3.66 17.65
CA THR A 142 7.54 3.18 17.12
C THR A 142 7.26 2.23 15.95
N PRO A 143 7.83 2.48 14.75
CA PRO A 143 7.73 1.55 13.62
C PRO A 143 8.06 0.11 14.02
N GLY A 144 7.23 -0.82 13.56
CA GLY A 144 7.32 -2.25 13.89
C GLY A 144 6.63 -2.68 15.18
N THR A 145 6.03 -1.77 15.95
CA THR A 145 5.19 -2.18 17.09
C THR A 145 3.80 -2.64 16.62
N PRO A 146 3.19 -3.67 17.25
CA PRO A 146 1.89 -4.18 16.83
C PRO A 146 0.77 -3.19 17.17
N ILE A 147 -0.18 -3.06 16.25
CA ILE A 147 -1.42 -2.31 16.43
C ILE A 147 -2.58 -3.29 16.32
N THR A 148 -3.39 -3.40 17.38
CA THR A 148 -4.60 -4.22 17.34
C THR A 148 -5.69 -3.51 16.55
N LEU A 149 -6.18 -4.15 15.49
CA LEU A 149 -7.32 -3.70 14.71
C LEU A 149 -8.59 -4.38 15.23
N ASN A 150 -9.66 -3.59 15.39
CA ASN A 150 -10.96 -4.07 15.86
C ASN A 150 -12.06 -3.87 14.80
N GLY A 151 -11.69 -3.85 13.51
CA GLY A 151 -12.65 -3.70 12.41
C GLY A 151 -13.54 -4.95 12.27
N SER A 152 -14.69 -4.78 11.62
CA SER A 152 -15.58 -5.88 11.28
C SER A 152 -16.25 -5.65 9.92
N SER A 153 -16.93 -6.67 9.40
CA SER A 153 -17.71 -6.56 8.16
C SER A 153 -18.83 -5.52 8.23
N THR A 154 -19.20 -5.05 9.42
CA THR A 154 -20.26 -4.07 9.66
C THR A 154 -19.76 -2.75 10.27
N SER A 155 -18.48 -2.65 10.62
CA SER A 155 -17.91 -1.45 11.25
C SER A 155 -16.45 -1.24 10.84
N THR A 156 -16.16 -0.04 10.33
CA THR A 156 -14.79 0.36 9.99
C THR A 156 -14.08 0.85 11.24
N TYR A 157 -12.91 0.27 11.52
CA TYR A 157 -11.99 0.78 12.53
C TYR A 157 -11.01 1.75 11.88
N THR A 158 -11.01 3.00 12.35
CA THR A 158 -10.17 4.08 11.82
C THR A 158 -9.09 4.48 12.82
N LEU A 159 -7.86 4.57 12.33
CA LEU A 159 -6.72 5.09 13.05
C LEU A 159 -6.23 6.35 12.35
N TYR A 160 -6.12 7.45 13.08
CA TYR A 160 -5.52 8.68 12.60
C TYR A 160 -4.02 8.66 12.87
N VAL A 161 -3.27 9.09 11.87
CA VAL A 161 -1.81 9.13 11.90
C VAL A 161 -1.37 10.60 11.79
N SER A 162 -0.58 11.02 12.76
CA SER A 162 -0.02 12.36 12.88
C SER A 162 1.49 12.29 12.97
N PHE A 163 2.18 13.39 12.62
CA PHE A 163 3.63 13.49 12.74
C PHE A 163 4.01 14.70 13.58
N GLU A 164 5.03 14.54 14.42
CA GLU A 164 5.78 15.62 15.02
C GLU A 164 7.14 15.70 14.33
N LEU A 165 7.46 16.87 13.81
CA LEU A 165 8.71 17.15 13.13
C LEU A 165 9.51 18.12 14.00
N SER A 166 10.67 17.70 14.48
CA SER A 166 11.62 18.63 15.11
C SER A 166 12.18 19.61 14.07
N GLY A 167 12.65 20.79 14.50
CA GLY A 167 13.06 21.90 13.63
C GLY A 167 14.12 21.64 12.55
N THR A 168 14.71 20.45 12.52
CA THR A 168 15.68 20.00 11.50
C THR A 168 15.20 18.77 10.72
N ALA A 169 13.97 18.32 10.94
CA ALA A 169 13.43 17.13 10.32
C ALA A 169 13.06 17.42 8.86
N THR A 170 13.94 17.01 7.95
CA THR A 170 13.71 17.03 6.50
C THR A 170 14.21 15.72 5.91
N GLY A 171 13.43 15.12 5.01
CA GLY A 171 13.86 13.95 4.25
C GLY A 171 12.72 13.01 3.90
N SER A 172 13.10 11.82 3.46
CA SER A 172 12.17 10.78 2.99
C SER A 172 12.28 9.53 3.87
N GLY A 173 11.14 8.91 4.16
CA GLY A 173 11.05 7.59 4.77
C GLY A 173 10.09 6.72 3.96
N ALA A 174 10.22 5.39 4.04
CA ALA A 174 9.23 4.50 3.43
C ALA A 174 8.47 3.78 4.54
N LEU A 175 7.14 3.84 4.50
CA LEU A 175 6.28 3.10 5.43
C LEU A 175 5.57 1.96 4.72
N ALA A 176 5.62 0.77 5.31
CA ALA A 176 4.94 -0.42 4.84
C ALA A 176 3.88 -0.87 5.85
N LEU A 177 2.69 -1.18 5.35
CA LEU A 177 1.63 -1.81 6.12
C LEU A 177 1.75 -3.33 5.97
N ASN A 178 1.86 -4.03 7.09
CA ASN A 178 1.82 -5.48 7.16
C ASN A 178 0.67 -5.90 8.09
N TYR A 179 -0.32 -6.59 7.54
CA TYR A 179 -1.49 -7.05 8.27
C TYR A 179 -1.48 -8.58 8.44
N TYR A 180 -1.82 -9.04 9.64
CA TYR A 180 -1.96 -10.44 10.02
C TYR A 180 -3.33 -10.64 10.67
N SER A 181 -4.13 -11.55 10.09
CA SER A 181 -5.48 -11.91 10.58
C SER A 181 -5.44 -12.89 11.73
#